data_AF-A0A0J1BMB8-F1
#
_entry.id   AF-A0A0J1BMB8-F1
#
_cell.length_a   1.000
_cell.length_b   1.000
_cell.length_c   1.000
_cell.angle_alpha   90.00
_cell.angle_beta   90.00
_cell.angle_gamma   90.00
#
_symmetry.space_group_name_H-M   'P 1'
#
loop_
_entity.id
_entity.type
_entity.pdbx_description
1 polymer ?
#
loop_
_entity_poly.entity_id
_entity_poly.type
_entity_poly.pdbx_seq_one_letter_code
_entity_poly.pdbx_strand_id
1 'polypeptide(L)'
;MCCPEKAPIRNFAMNKTLYLTFLTIAVLFYSCSSSKLYIDEEKRYDAGSLSQAQLDSLHHYLKQNDRVKLKDTLIIKYDFNNDACWNDLNGQNPEFINNVRWAFQKNIIDKSAKRLMVSIYQYKEQGKNFSDVKSSGLEIETDAGLLRRMLFREITTCGSSAIVLPDGKYLLVKSDPQFSALLLSAKDVNAKILHHLVKTPE
;
A
#
# COMPACT_ATOMS: atom_id res chain seq x y z
N MET A 1 -6.47 32.98 -78.88
CA MET A 1 -5.84 31.69 -78.54
C MET A 1 -4.50 31.98 -77.87
N CYS A 2 -4.08 31.08 -76.97
CA CYS A 2 -2.87 31.10 -76.12
C CYS A 2 -3.06 31.62 -74.67
N CYS A 3 -3.32 30.66 -73.78
CA CYS A 3 -3.16 30.73 -72.33
C CYS A 3 -1.67 30.82 -71.94
N PRO A 4 -1.32 31.42 -70.78
CA PRO A 4 -0.02 31.24 -70.16
C PRO A 4 0.02 30.01 -69.24
N GLU A 5 1.25 29.56 -69.08
CA GLU A 5 1.82 28.31 -68.57
C GLU A 5 1.60 28.10 -67.05
N LYS A 6 1.36 26.84 -66.63
CA LYS A 6 1.24 26.44 -65.22
C LYS A 6 2.63 26.28 -64.58
N ALA A 7 2.77 26.75 -63.34
CA ALA A 7 3.94 26.53 -62.48
C ALA A 7 4.12 25.04 -62.10
N PRO A 8 5.36 24.59 -61.82
CA PRO A 8 5.62 23.20 -61.42
C PRO A 8 5.31 22.94 -59.95
N ILE A 9 4.61 21.83 -59.69
CA ILE A 9 4.34 21.28 -58.36
C ILE A 9 5.62 20.57 -57.87
N ARG A 10 6.21 21.06 -56.77
CA ARG A 10 7.31 20.39 -56.07
C ARG A 10 6.78 19.16 -55.32
N ASN A 11 7.14 17.97 -55.80
CA ASN A 11 6.99 16.73 -55.05
C ASN A 11 7.95 16.71 -53.86
N PHE A 12 7.42 16.82 -52.64
CA PHE A 12 8.15 16.49 -51.42
C PHE A 12 8.19 14.97 -51.28
N ALA A 13 9.29 14.35 -51.69
CA ALA A 13 9.58 12.97 -51.34
C ALA A 13 9.87 12.90 -49.83
N MET A 14 8.86 12.55 -49.03
CA MET A 14 9.01 12.29 -47.60
C MET A 14 9.89 11.05 -47.41
N ASN A 15 11.09 11.29 -46.86
CA ASN A 15 12.11 10.28 -46.63
C ASN A 15 11.64 9.28 -45.55
N LYS A 16 11.18 8.08 -45.95
CA LYS A 16 10.71 7.01 -45.05
C LYS A 16 11.74 6.62 -43.98
N THR A 17 13.02 6.86 -44.24
CA THR A 17 14.15 6.56 -43.33
C THR A 17 14.17 7.46 -42.08
N LEU A 18 13.60 8.68 -42.16
CA LEU A 18 13.57 9.61 -41.02
C LEU A 18 12.50 9.27 -39.99
N TYR A 19 11.39 8.64 -40.43
CA TYR A 19 10.34 8.17 -39.52
C TYR A 19 10.74 6.92 -38.74
N LEU A 20 11.50 6.02 -39.37
CA LEU A 20 11.94 4.78 -38.74
C LEU A 20 12.95 5.04 -37.61
N THR A 21 13.77 6.10 -37.74
CA THR A 21 14.74 6.52 -36.71
C THR A 21 14.09 7.24 -35.53
N PHE A 22 13.01 8.01 -35.75
CA PHE A 22 12.24 8.60 -34.65
C PHE A 22 11.46 7.54 -33.84
N LEU A 23 10.95 6.50 -34.50
CA LEU A 23 10.19 5.43 -33.83
C LEU A 23 11.08 4.56 -32.92
N THR A 24 12.33 4.28 -33.32
CA THR A 24 13.27 3.50 -32.50
C THR A 24 13.81 4.27 -31.30
N ILE A 25 14.00 5.59 -31.43
CA ILE A 25 14.39 6.45 -30.31
C ILE A 25 13.26 6.56 -29.27
N ALA A 26 12.00 6.63 -29.70
CA ALA A 26 10.85 6.67 -28.78
C ALA A 26 10.70 5.38 -27.94
N VAL A 27 10.98 4.20 -28.51
CA VAL A 27 10.90 2.92 -27.78
C VAL A 27 12.00 2.77 -26.72
N LEU A 28 13.18 3.37 -26.95
CA LEU A 28 14.28 3.33 -25.98
C LEU A 28 14.03 4.22 -24.74
N PHE A 29 13.23 5.29 -24.86
CA PHE A 29 12.87 6.12 -23.69
C PHE A 29 11.74 5.53 -22.83
N TYR A 30 10.93 4.59 -23.34
CA TYR A 30 9.89 3.91 -22.55
C TYR A 30 10.41 2.68 -21.78
N SER A 31 11.68 2.30 -21.97
CA SER A 31 12.25 1.11 -21.33
C SER A 31 12.83 1.37 -19.93
N CYS A 32 12.80 2.62 -19.44
CA CYS A 32 13.39 3.02 -18.16
C CYS A 32 12.38 3.63 -17.20
N SER A 33 11.35 2.86 -16.81
CA SER A 33 10.56 3.17 -15.61
C SER A 33 10.17 1.90 -14.85
N SER A 34 11.08 0.92 -14.74
CA SER A 34 10.98 -0.06 -13.66
C SER A 34 11.65 0.53 -12.43
N SER A 35 10.99 1.50 -11.79
CA SER A 35 11.35 1.94 -10.45
C SER A 35 11.24 0.72 -9.54
N LYS A 36 12.37 0.03 -9.34
CA LYS A 36 12.50 -1.01 -8.33
C LYS A 36 11.99 -0.41 -7.03
N LEU A 37 10.97 -1.05 -6.46
CA LEU A 37 10.32 -0.68 -5.21
C LEU A 37 11.25 -0.99 -4.02
N TYR A 38 12.50 -0.54 -4.08
CA TYR A 38 13.47 -0.67 -3.01
C TYR A 38 13.24 0.50 -2.06
N ILE A 39 12.24 0.33 -1.19
CA ILE A 39 12.06 1.23 -0.07
C ILE A 39 13.26 1.01 0.84
N ASP A 40 14.02 2.08 1.04
CA ASP A 40 15.08 2.14 2.04
C ASP A 40 14.54 1.58 3.37
N GLU A 41 15.21 0.55 3.90
CA GLU A 41 14.74 -0.15 5.09
C GLU A 41 14.61 0.82 6.28
N GLU A 42 15.48 1.83 6.39
CA GLU A 42 15.36 2.82 7.46
C GLU A 42 14.09 3.68 7.30
N LYS A 43 13.68 4.00 6.07
CA LYS A 43 12.47 4.79 5.80
C LYS A 43 11.19 3.97 5.86
N ARG A 44 11.30 2.64 5.83
CA ARG A 44 10.17 1.73 5.94
C ARG A 44 9.54 1.74 7.33
N TYR A 45 10.33 2.05 8.36
CA TYR A 45 9.90 1.98 9.75
C TYR A 45 9.83 3.35 10.39
N ASP A 46 8.83 3.53 11.22
CA ASP A 46 8.65 4.73 12.04
C ASP A 46 8.08 4.30 13.39
N ALA A 47 8.34 5.05 14.44
CA ALA A 47 7.92 4.68 15.79
C ALA A 47 7.40 5.89 16.55
N GLY A 48 6.47 5.62 17.47
CA GLY A 48 5.92 6.64 18.33
C GLY A 48 5.28 6.05 19.56
N SER A 49 4.63 6.90 20.33
CA SER A 49 3.89 6.51 21.54
C SER A 49 2.52 7.16 21.52
N LEU A 50 1.50 6.39 21.89
CA LEU A 50 0.16 6.90 22.18
C LEU A 50 0.10 7.30 23.65
N SER A 51 -0.58 8.41 23.95
CA SER A 51 -0.99 8.69 25.33
C SER A 51 -2.01 7.65 25.80
N GLN A 52 -2.18 7.50 27.13
CA GLN A 52 -3.17 6.57 27.67
C GLN A 52 -4.58 6.82 27.10
N ALA A 53 -4.98 8.09 26.98
CA ALA A 53 -6.27 8.46 26.40
C ALA A 53 -6.39 8.06 24.92
N GLN A 54 -5.32 8.16 24.14
CA GLN A 54 -5.31 7.70 22.74
C GLN A 54 -5.38 6.17 22.66
N LEU A 55 -4.66 5.46 23.52
CA LEU A 55 -4.70 3.99 23.59
C LEU A 55 -6.09 3.50 23.99
N ASP A 56 -6.73 4.12 24.98
CA ASP A 56 -8.09 3.80 25.40
C ASP A 56 -9.10 4.07 24.29
N SER A 57 -8.95 5.19 23.57
CA SER A 57 -9.77 5.51 22.40
C SER A 57 -9.59 4.48 21.28
N LEU A 58 -8.36 4.03 21.02
CA LEU A 58 -8.07 2.98 20.05
C LEU A 58 -8.72 1.66 20.45
N HIS A 59 -8.58 1.24 21.71
CA HIS A 59 -9.21 0.03 22.23
C HIS A 59 -10.74 0.09 22.13
N HIS A 60 -11.34 1.22 22.49
CA HIS A 60 -12.78 1.41 22.37
C HIS A 60 -13.24 1.29 20.91
N TYR A 61 -12.52 1.92 19.99
CA TYR A 61 -12.83 1.86 18.56
C TYR A 61 -12.73 0.42 18.02
N LEU A 62 -11.64 -0.29 18.33
CA LEU A 62 -11.41 -1.64 17.84
C LEU A 62 -12.36 -2.69 18.42
N LYS A 63 -12.90 -2.46 19.62
CA LYS A 63 -13.92 -3.33 20.24
C LYS A 63 -15.24 -3.36 19.48
N GLN A 64 -15.50 -2.38 18.61
CA GLN A 64 -16.70 -2.36 17.77
C GLN A 64 -16.67 -3.45 16.69
N ASN A 65 -15.51 -4.07 16.44
CA ASN A 65 -15.38 -5.21 15.55
C ASN A 65 -15.53 -6.53 16.33
N ASP A 66 -16.75 -7.07 16.33
CA ASP A 66 -17.10 -8.30 17.05
C ASP A 66 -16.39 -9.56 16.51
N ARG A 67 -15.77 -9.50 15.32
CA ARG A 67 -15.04 -10.64 14.73
C ARG A 67 -13.68 -10.87 15.38
N VAL A 68 -13.10 -9.83 16.00
CA VAL A 68 -11.74 -9.88 16.56
C VAL A 68 -11.78 -9.60 18.05
N LYS A 69 -11.46 -10.62 18.85
CA LYS A 69 -11.28 -10.44 20.30
C LYS A 69 -10.09 -9.52 20.56
N LEU A 70 -10.32 -8.41 21.26
CA LEU A 70 -9.27 -7.47 21.67
C LEU A 70 -8.29 -8.14 22.65
N LYS A 71 -6.99 -7.85 22.46
CA LYS A 71 -5.85 -8.27 23.28
C LYS A 71 -4.86 -7.11 23.36
N ASP A 72 -3.86 -7.23 24.22
CA ASP A 72 -3.00 -6.10 24.58
C ASP A 72 -2.05 -5.65 23.46
N THR A 73 -1.60 -6.58 22.61
CA THR A 73 -0.81 -6.22 21.42
C THR A 73 -1.71 -6.23 20.19
N LEU A 74 -1.68 -5.13 19.45
CA LEU A 74 -2.49 -4.91 18.26
C LEU A 74 -1.60 -4.90 17.03
N ILE A 75 -2.04 -5.56 15.96
CA ILE A 75 -1.46 -5.39 14.63
C ILE A 75 -2.58 -4.95 13.69
N ILE A 76 -2.47 -3.76 13.14
CA ILE A 76 -3.52 -3.14 12.32
C ILE A 76 -2.95 -2.91 10.92
N LYS A 77 -3.50 -3.58 9.91
CA LYS A 77 -3.27 -3.21 8.50
C LYS A 77 -4.22 -2.09 8.13
N TYR A 78 -3.69 -1.08 7.46
CA TYR A 78 -4.45 0.04 6.90
C TYR A 78 -4.21 0.18 5.40
N ASP A 79 -5.29 0.22 4.64
CA ASP A 79 -5.28 0.46 3.20
C ASP A 79 -5.85 1.85 2.87
N PHE A 80 -5.05 2.70 2.24
CA PHE A 80 -5.46 4.04 1.84
C PHE A 80 -6.36 3.99 0.59
N ASN A 81 -7.28 4.95 0.48
CA ASN A 81 -8.06 5.12 -0.74
C ASN A 81 -7.13 5.62 -1.85
N ASN A 82 -7.34 5.13 -3.08
CA ASN A 82 -6.43 5.30 -4.23
C ASN A 82 -5.09 4.54 -4.10
N ASP A 83 -5.01 3.51 -3.24
CA ASP A 83 -3.86 2.62 -3.23
C ASP A 83 -3.74 1.86 -4.57
N ALA A 84 -2.58 1.97 -5.21
CA ALA A 84 -2.33 1.36 -6.51
C ALA A 84 -1.64 0.00 -6.45
N CYS A 85 -1.33 -0.48 -5.24
CA CYS A 85 -0.43 -1.61 -5.04
C CYS A 85 -0.86 -2.94 -5.68
N TRP A 86 -2.16 -3.12 -5.84
CA TRP A 86 -2.74 -4.33 -6.41
C TRP A 86 -3.47 -4.05 -7.73
N ASN A 87 -3.27 -2.87 -8.32
CA ASN A 87 -3.98 -2.47 -9.54
C ASN A 87 -3.59 -3.29 -10.76
N ASP A 88 -2.38 -3.84 -10.79
CA ASP A 88 -1.93 -4.74 -11.87
C ASP A 88 -2.77 -6.04 -11.92
N LEU A 89 -3.49 -6.36 -10.85
CA LEU A 89 -4.42 -7.48 -10.81
C LEU A 89 -5.85 -7.08 -11.22
N ASN A 90 -6.14 -5.80 -11.44
CA ASN A 90 -7.47 -5.39 -11.86
C ASN A 90 -7.80 -5.97 -13.24
N GLY A 91 -9.05 -6.42 -13.43
CA GLY A 91 -9.49 -7.05 -14.67
C GLY A 91 -8.98 -8.47 -14.90
N GLN A 92 -8.25 -9.06 -13.94
CA GLN A 92 -7.99 -10.49 -13.94
C GLN A 92 -9.31 -11.27 -13.74
N ASN A 93 -9.30 -12.54 -14.13
CA ASN A 93 -10.50 -13.36 -14.01
C ASN A 93 -10.95 -13.51 -12.54
N PRO A 94 -12.27 -13.65 -12.26
CA PRO A 94 -12.79 -13.69 -10.89
C PRO A 94 -12.22 -14.82 -10.02
N GLU A 95 -11.94 -15.99 -10.60
CA GLU A 95 -11.37 -17.13 -9.88
C GLU A 95 -9.96 -16.81 -9.37
N PHE A 96 -9.12 -16.24 -10.23
CA PHE A 96 -7.78 -15.80 -9.86
C PHE A 96 -7.82 -14.76 -8.73
N ILE A 97 -8.71 -13.76 -8.83
CA ILE A 97 -8.88 -12.74 -7.79
C ILE A 97 -9.32 -13.37 -6.47
N ASN A 98 -10.24 -14.32 -6.50
CA ASN A 98 -10.69 -15.03 -5.30
C ASN A 98 -9.57 -15.88 -4.67
N ASN A 99 -8.74 -16.54 -5.48
CA ASN A 99 -7.59 -17.30 -4.99
C ASN A 99 -6.56 -16.40 -4.31
N VAL A 100 -6.30 -15.22 -4.88
CA VAL A 100 -5.42 -14.20 -4.29
C VAL A 100 -5.98 -13.74 -2.94
N ARG A 101 -7.27 -13.40 -2.86
CA ARG A 101 -7.92 -13.00 -1.61
C ARG A 101 -7.86 -14.10 -0.56
N TRP A 102 -8.15 -15.34 -0.96
CA TRP A 102 -8.10 -16.50 -0.09
C TRP A 102 -6.69 -16.73 0.47
N ALA A 103 -5.66 -16.68 -0.38
CA ALA A 103 -4.27 -16.86 0.05
C ALA A 103 -3.85 -15.78 1.05
N PHE A 104 -4.24 -14.53 0.79
CA PHE A 104 -3.97 -13.40 1.69
C PHE A 104 -4.65 -13.59 3.05
N GLN A 105 -5.95 -13.88 3.07
CA GLN A 105 -6.72 -14.10 4.30
C GLN A 105 -6.21 -15.33 5.07
N LYS A 106 -5.87 -16.41 4.37
CA LYS A 106 -5.30 -17.63 4.97
C LYS A 106 -3.99 -17.34 5.69
N ASN A 107 -3.09 -16.56 5.08
CA ASN A 107 -1.84 -16.15 5.74
C ASN A 107 -2.12 -15.40 7.06
N ILE A 108 -3.12 -14.53 7.09
CA ILE A 108 -3.51 -13.80 8.31
C ILE A 108 -4.01 -14.76 9.38
N ILE A 109 -4.91 -15.69 9.02
CA ILE A 109 -5.46 -16.70 9.93
C ILE A 109 -4.32 -17.57 10.51
N ASP A 110 -3.43 -18.08 9.66
CA ASP A 110 -2.33 -18.95 10.06
C ASP A 110 -1.33 -18.23 11.00
N LYS A 111 -1.10 -16.93 10.77
CA LYS A 111 -0.23 -16.11 11.64
C LYS A 111 -0.94 -15.74 12.95
N SER A 112 -2.24 -15.46 12.90
CA SER A 112 -3.07 -15.17 14.07
C SER A 112 -3.12 -16.36 15.05
N ALA A 113 -3.33 -17.57 14.52
CA ALA A 113 -3.41 -18.79 15.31
C ALA A 113 -2.13 -19.07 16.13
N LYS A 114 -0.98 -18.62 15.64
CA LYS A 114 0.34 -18.76 16.30
C LYS A 114 0.62 -17.67 17.34
N ARG A 115 -0.23 -16.66 17.47
CA ARG A 115 -0.02 -15.47 18.32
C ARG A 115 -1.20 -15.23 19.25
N LEU A 116 -1.26 -16.05 20.30
CA LEU A 116 -2.40 -16.06 21.23
C LEU A 116 -2.65 -14.72 21.94
N MET A 117 -1.64 -13.86 22.10
CA MET A 117 -1.72 -12.55 22.76
C MET A 117 -1.83 -11.34 21.80
N VAL A 118 -1.99 -11.58 20.50
CA VAL A 118 -2.07 -10.51 19.49
C VAL A 118 -3.45 -10.49 18.83
N SER A 119 -4.01 -9.29 18.65
CA SER A 119 -5.20 -9.05 17.85
C SER A 119 -4.80 -8.46 16.51
N ILE A 120 -5.32 -9.03 15.42
CA ILE A 120 -4.99 -8.60 14.06
C ILE A 120 -6.23 -8.00 13.43
N TYR A 121 -6.11 -6.77 12.95
CA TYR A 121 -7.17 -6.01 12.32
C TYR A 121 -6.79 -5.60 10.91
N GLN A 122 -7.78 -5.50 10.04
CA GLN A 122 -7.65 -4.95 8.70
C GLN A 122 -8.68 -3.85 8.51
N TYR A 123 -8.20 -2.66 8.17
CA TYR A 123 -9.03 -1.50 7.91
C TYR A 123 -8.66 -0.86 6.57
N LYS A 124 -9.64 -0.22 5.95
CA LYS A 124 -9.43 0.66 4.79
C LYS A 124 -10.01 2.03 5.04
N GLU A 125 -9.41 3.03 4.39
CA GLU A 125 -9.94 4.39 4.35
C GLU A 125 -11.30 4.43 3.63
N GLN A 126 -12.13 5.44 3.93
CA GLN A 126 -13.37 5.64 3.19
C GLN A 126 -13.08 5.95 1.72
N GLY A 127 -13.85 5.33 0.82
CA GLY A 127 -13.73 5.55 -0.62
C GLY A 127 -14.09 4.32 -1.43
N LYS A 128 -13.93 4.42 -2.74
CA LYS A 128 -14.22 3.34 -3.70
C LYS A 128 -13.02 2.99 -4.58
N ASN A 129 -11.92 3.72 -4.47
CA ASN A 129 -10.76 3.58 -5.34
C ASN A 129 -9.80 2.57 -4.74
N PHE A 130 -10.23 1.31 -4.77
CA PHE A 130 -9.45 0.15 -4.33
C PHE A 130 -9.35 -0.85 -5.49
N SER A 131 -8.28 -1.65 -5.51
CA SER A 131 -8.15 -2.74 -6.47
C SER A 131 -9.31 -3.73 -6.37
N ASP A 132 -9.51 -4.52 -7.43
CA ASP A 132 -10.48 -5.60 -7.44
C ASP A 132 -10.26 -6.54 -6.26
N VAL A 133 -9.01 -6.86 -5.92
CA VAL A 133 -8.67 -7.68 -4.75
C VAL A 133 -9.25 -7.12 -3.44
N LYS A 134 -9.17 -5.81 -3.21
CA LYS A 134 -9.54 -5.15 -1.94
C LYS A 134 -10.96 -4.59 -1.91
N SER A 135 -11.63 -4.50 -3.07
CA SER A 135 -12.97 -3.90 -3.17
C SER A 135 -14.05 -4.75 -2.50
N SER A 136 -13.87 -6.07 -2.43
CA SER A 136 -14.83 -7.03 -1.86
C SER A 136 -14.15 -8.34 -1.43
N GLY A 137 -14.84 -9.14 -0.61
CA GLY A 137 -14.46 -10.53 -0.29
C GLY A 137 -13.35 -10.70 0.76
N LEU A 138 -12.66 -9.61 1.16
CA LEU A 138 -11.75 -9.61 2.31
C LEU A 138 -12.46 -9.12 3.56
N GLU A 139 -12.05 -9.62 4.72
CA GLU A 139 -12.52 -9.18 6.05
C GLU A 139 -11.85 -7.85 6.44
N ILE A 140 -12.14 -6.79 5.68
CA ILE A 140 -11.59 -5.45 5.86
C ILE A 140 -12.71 -4.50 6.26
N GLU A 141 -12.58 -3.90 7.44
CA GLU A 141 -13.52 -2.90 7.94
C GLU A 141 -13.21 -1.51 7.35
N THR A 142 -14.22 -0.64 7.31
CA THR A 142 -14.02 0.74 6.83
C THR A 142 -13.79 1.66 8.03
N ASP A 143 -12.65 2.35 8.05
CA ASP A 143 -12.30 3.30 9.09
C ASP A 143 -13.17 4.56 8.98
N ALA A 144 -13.71 5.04 10.11
CA ALA A 144 -14.42 6.31 10.19
C ALA A 144 -13.48 7.55 10.21
N GLY A 145 -12.18 7.30 10.02
CA GLY A 145 -11.09 8.27 10.02
C GLY A 145 -10.34 8.36 11.35
N LEU A 146 -10.69 7.56 12.36
CA LEU A 146 -10.00 7.55 13.64
C LEU A 146 -8.58 6.98 13.47
N LEU A 147 -8.45 5.83 12.81
CA LEU A 147 -7.16 5.19 12.60
C LEU A 147 -6.27 6.04 11.68
N ARG A 148 -6.86 6.64 10.65
CA ARG A 148 -6.18 7.59 9.75
C ARG A 148 -5.50 8.73 10.51
N ARG A 149 -6.24 9.40 11.41
CA ARG A 149 -5.74 10.55 12.17
C ARG A 149 -4.77 10.15 13.28
N MET A 150 -5.00 8.99 13.89
CA MET A 150 -4.24 8.55 15.06
C MET A 150 -2.89 7.94 14.70
N LEU A 151 -2.87 6.98 13.76
CA LEU A 151 -1.69 6.15 13.46
C LEU A 151 -1.20 6.33 12.02
N PHE A 152 -2.10 6.43 11.06
CA PHE A 152 -1.76 6.33 9.64
C PHE A 152 -1.77 7.70 8.95
N ARG A 153 -1.07 8.70 9.50
CA ARG A 153 -1.10 10.10 9.01
C ARG A 153 -0.43 10.30 7.66
N GLU A 154 0.62 9.55 7.37
CA GLU A 154 1.32 9.58 6.10
C GLU A 154 0.69 8.59 5.13
N ILE A 155 0.30 9.07 3.93
CA ILE A 155 -0.22 8.22 2.85
C ILE A 155 0.97 7.56 2.18
N THR A 156 0.93 6.24 2.06
CA THR A 156 1.95 5.45 1.36
C THR A 156 1.30 4.52 0.35
N THR A 157 1.98 4.26 -0.77
CA THR A 157 1.60 3.16 -1.68
C THR A 157 1.68 1.83 -0.93
N CYS A 158 0.79 0.88 -1.23
CA CYS A 158 0.64 -0.43 -0.58
C CYS A 158 0.09 -0.41 0.85
N GLY A 159 -0.45 0.73 1.30
CA GLY A 159 -0.94 0.88 2.66
C GLY A 159 0.19 0.76 3.70
N SER A 160 -0.20 0.79 4.96
CA SER A 160 0.73 0.73 6.09
C SER A 160 0.21 -0.22 7.16
N SER A 161 1.08 -0.69 8.03
CA SER A 161 0.70 -1.49 9.19
C SER A 161 1.19 -0.83 10.47
N ALA A 162 0.42 -0.92 11.55
CA ALA A 162 0.83 -0.50 12.88
C ALA A 162 0.92 -1.73 13.80
N ILE A 163 1.98 -1.83 14.58
CA ILE A 163 2.11 -2.77 15.69
C ILE A 163 2.09 -1.93 16.97
N VAL A 164 1.03 -2.02 17.76
CA VAL A 164 0.84 -1.26 19.01
C VAL A 164 1.04 -2.20 20.19
N LEU A 165 1.95 -1.83 21.08
CA LEU A 165 2.28 -2.56 22.31
C LEU A 165 1.36 -2.15 23.47
N PRO A 166 1.29 -2.95 24.55
CA PRO A 166 0.41 -2.67 25.69
C PRO A 166 0.71 -1.33 26.40
N ASP A 167 1.93 -0.84 26.30
CA ASP A 167 2.38 0.43 26.89
C ASP A 167 2.13 1.64 25.98
N GLY A 168 1.42 1.45 24.86
CA GLY A 168 1.10 2.50 23.89
C GLY A 168 2.22 2.83 22.91
N LYS A 169 3.43 2.25 23.07
CA LYS A 169 4.47 2.38 22.03
C LYS A 169 4.01 1.65 20.77
N TYR A 170 4.36 2.18 19.62
CA TYR A 170 4.01 1.56 18.36
C TYR A 170 5.12 1.64 17.32
N LEU A 171 5.10 0.67 16.40
CA LEU A 171 5.90 0.62 15.19
C LEU A 171 4.98 0.72 13.98
N LEU A 172 5.22 1.68 13.11
CA LEU A 172 4.64 1.74 11.77
C LEU A 172 5.55 1.01 10.78
N VAL A 173 4.94 0.23 9.91
CA VAL A 173 5.55 -0.41 8.75
C VAL A 173 4.91 0.20 7.51
N LYS A 174 5.64 1.13 6.89
CA LYS A 174 5.20 1.86 5.69
C LYS A 174 5.26 0.96 4.45
N SER A 175 4.34 1.19 3.51
CA SER A 175 4.26 0.45 2.25
C SER A 175 4.29 -1.07 2.41
N ASP A 176 3.21 -1.60 2.98
CA ASP A 176 3.12 -2.98 3.42
C ASP A 176 2.18 -3.85 2.56
N PRO A 177 2.56 -4.23 1.31
CA PRO A 177 1.65 -4.88 0.35
C PRO A 177 1.06 -6.20 0.83
N GLN A 178 1.86 -6.99 1.56
CA GLN A 178 1.57 -8.38 1.93
C GLN A 178 1.39 -8.56 3.44
N PHE A 179 1.13 -7.46 4.15
CA PHE A 179 1.02 -7.45 5.61
C PHE A 179 2.25 -8.03 6.32
N SER A 180 3.45 -7.65 5.86
CA SER A 180 4.76 -8.04 6.38
C SER A 180 5.00 -7.70 7.85
N ALA A 181 4.22 -6.78 8.45
CA ALA A 181 4.18 -6.62 9.91
C ALA A 181 3.90 -7.95 10.63
N LEU A 182 3.19 -8.88 9.98
CA LEU A 182 2.96 -10.24 10.49
C LEU A 182 4.21 -11.12 10.50
N LEU A 183 5.33 -10.71 9.91
CA LEU A 183 6.58 -11.46 9.89
C LEU A 183 7.53 -11.06 11.02
N LEU A 184 7.33 -9.90 11.65
CA LEU A 184 8.21 -9.41 12.71
C LEU A 184 8.02 -10.20 14.00
N SER A 185 9.14 -10.53 14.66
CA SER A 185 9.14 -11.09 16.02
C SER A 185 8.99 -9.98 17.06
N ALA A 186 8.59 -10.34 18.29
CA ALA A 186 8.54 -9.38 19.39
C ALA A 186 9.91 -8.73 19.66
N LYS A 187 11.01 -9.47 19.46
CA LYS A 187 12.37 -8.95 19.58
C LYS A 187 12.65 -7.89 18.53
N ASP A 188 12.29 -8.15 17.27
CA ASP A 188 12.52 -7.22 16.16
C ASP A 188 11.68 -5.95 16.31
N VAL A 189 10.42 -6.08 16.74
CA VAL A 189 9.53 -4.94 17.00
C VAL A 189 10.14 -4.04 18.07
N ASN A 190 10.54 -4.58 19.22
CA ASN A 190 11.15 -3.78 20.29
C ASN A 190 12.46 -3.11 19.86
N ALA A 191 13.31 -3.83 19.12
CA ALA A 191 14.56 -3.27 18.62
C ALA A 191 14.31 -2.11 17.64
N LYS A 192 13.36 -2.26 16.71
CA LYS A 192 12.99 -1.21 15.76
C LYS A 192 12.33 -0.02 16.48
N ILE A 193 11.42 -0.24 17.43
CA ILE A 193 10.84 0.85 18.24
C ILE A 193 11.94 1.64 18.94
N LEU A 194 12.87 0.97 19.63
CA LEU A 194 13.96 1.66 20.33
C LEU A 194 14.84 2.47 19.37
N HIS A 195 15.20 1.89 18.23
CA HIS A 195 16.01 2.55 17.22
C HIS A 195 15.34 3.82 16.68
N HIS A 196 14.04 3.76 16.38
CA HIS A 196 13.31 4.86 15.74
C HIS A 196 12.79 5.90 16.73
N LEU A 197 12.52 5.54 18.00
CA LEU A 197 12.16 6.52 19.04
C LEU A 197 13.33 7.41 19.46
N VAL A 198 14.56 6.88 19.47
CA VAL A 198 15.76 7.62 19.91
C VAL A 198 16.28 8.56 18.81
N LYS A 199 15.96 8.27 17.54
CA LYS A 199 16.40 9.05 16.37
C LYS A 199 15.50 10.24 16.02
N THR A 200 14.47 10.56 16.82
CA THR A 200 13.59 11.71 16.59
C THR A 200 14.01 12.88 17.48
N PRO A 201 15.00 13.72 17.11
CA PRO A 201 15.13 15.04 17.70
C PRO A 201 14.00 15.93 17.17
N GLU A 202 13.40 16.71 18.06
CA GLU A 202 12.38 17.73 17.77
C GLU A 202 12.81 18.72 16.67
#